data_AF-A0A5P2USH5-F1
#
_entry.id   AF-A0A5P2USH5-F1
#
_cell.length_a   1.000
_cell.length_b   1.000
_cell.length_c   1.000
_cell.angle_alpha   90.00
_cell.angle_beta   90.00
_cell.angle_gamma   90.00
#
_symmetry.space_group_name_H-M   'P 1'
#
loop_
_entity.id
_entity.type
_entity.pdbx_description
1 polymer ?
#
loop_
_entity_poly.entity_id
_entity_poly.type
_entity_poly.pdbx_seq_one_letter_code
_entity_poly.pdbx_strand_id
1 'polypeptide(L)'
;MIRLHARPRPSCPTTLLLEEPFLRRSHGDPAALADQLRHWANLAADGDLTVRIVPPLVAFSPGTVLLSQIALRNATLWVEEGVVPAFATGRAAVWRSRLLDRARDAAGTPAAGLAALREAAAHWTTTASSSRKGFPCT
;
A
#
# COMPACT_ATOMS: atom_id res chain seq x y z
N MET A 1 12.52 29.07 4.97
CA MET A 1 11.67 28.29 5.91
C MET A 1 10.40 27.90 5.14
N ILE A 2 10.31 26.67 4.64
CA ILE A 2 9.15 26.22 3.85
C ILE A 2 8.05 25.84 4.84
N ARG A 3 6.96 26.62 4.88
CA ARG A 3 5.74 26.22 5.60
C ARG A 3 5.10 25.08 4.80
N LEU A 4 5.24 23.86 5.31
CA LEU A 4 4.46 22.72 4.83
C LEU A 4 3.00 23.00 5.21
N HIS A 5 2.22 23.50 4.25
CA HIS A 5 0.77 23.55 4.41
C HIS A 5 0.26 22.12 4.58
N ALA A 6 -0.57 21.90 5.60
CA ALA A 6 -1.27 20.64 5.76
C ALA A 6 -2.00 20.33 4.44
N ARG A 7 -1.79 19.12 3.90
CA ARG A 7 -2.49 18.72 2.67
C ARG A 7 -4.00 18.89 2.89
N PRO A 8 -4.73 19.48 1.93
CA PRO A 8 -6.18 19.53 1.99
C PRO A 8 -6.71 18.12 2.24
N ARG A 9 -7.57 17.96 3.25
CA ARG A 9 -8.28 16.70 3.45
C ARG A 9 -9.11 16.44 2.18
N PRO A 10 -9.13 15.21 1.64
CA PRO A 10 -10.06 14.89 0.58
C PRO A 10 -11.48 15.19 1.09
N SER A 11 -12.24 15.97 0.33
CA SER A 11 -13.64 16.31 0.65
C SER A 11 -14.58 15.10 0.57
N CYS A 12 -14.08 13.96 0.10
CA CYS A 12 -14.82 12.72 -0.10
C CYS A 12 -14.27 11.62 0.81
N PRO A 13 -15.13 10.72 1.32
CA PRO A 13 -14.71 9.55 2.09
C PRO A 13 -13.70 8.73 1.28
N THR A 14 -12.50 8.53 1.83
CA THR A 14 -11.43 7.77 1.15
C THR A 14 -11.40 6.35 1.70
N THR A 15 -11.45 5.36 0.80
CA THR A 15 -11.27 3.94 1.16
C THR A 15 -9.95 3.42 0.62
N LEU A 16 -9.10 2.93 1.51
CA LEU A 16 -7.89 2.17 1.19
C LEU A 16 -8.25 0.68 1.15
N LEU A 17 -8.17 0.09 -0.04
CA LEU A 17 -8.20 -1.36 -0.23
C LEU A 17 -6.75 -1.86 -0.19
N LEU A 18 -6.41 -2.63 0.83
CA LEU A 18 -5.04 -3.11 1.05
C LEU A 18 -5.00 -4.63 0.94
N GLU A 19 -4.11 -5.17 0.12
CA GLU A 19 -3.98 -6.63 0.03
C GLU A 19 -3.36 -7.21 1.30
N GLU A 20 -3.90 -8.33 1.77
CA GLU A 20 -3.41 -9.01 2.96
C GLU A 20 -1.89 -9.33 2.92
N PRO A 21 -1.29 -9.79 1.80
CA PRO A 21 0.14 -10.08 1.75
C PRO A 21 1.02 -8.86 2.03
N PHE A 22 0.55 -7.63 1.78
CA PHE A 22 1.30 -6.41 2.08
C PHE A 22 1.59 -6.28 3.57
N LEU A 23 0.65 -6.70 4.43
CA LEU A 23 0.83 -6.65 5.88
C LEU A 23 1.93 -7.58 6.38
N ARG A 24 2.24 -8.63 5.61
CA ARG A 24 3.14 -9.72 6.00
C ARG A 24 4.52 -9.65 5.34
N ARG A 25 4.70 -8.82 4.32
CA ARG A 25 5.96 -8.72 3.56
C ARG A 25 6.79 -7.52 4.00
N SER A 26 8.09 -7.75 4.23
CA SER A 26 9.05 -6.68 4.53
C SER A 26 9.36 -5.91 3.26
N HIS A 27 8.54 -4.93 2.92
CA HIS A 27 8.84 -3.99 1.85
C HIS A 27 9.69 -2.85 2.41
N GLY A 28 11.00 -3.08 2.52
CA GLY A 28 11.95 -2.09 3.07
C GLY A 28 12.16 -2.22 4.58
N ASP A 29 12.52 -1.10 5.23
CA ASP A 29 12.84 -1.04 6.67
C ASP A 29 11.61 -1.37 7.55
N PRO A 30 11.68 -2.41 8.40
CA PRO A 30 10.63 -2.77 9.35
C PRO A 30 10.15 -1.62 10.24
N ALA A 31 11.03 -0.69 10.64
CA ALA A 31 10.65 0.45 11.48
C ALA A 31 9.78 1.44 10.70
N ALA A 32 10.21 1.81 9.50
CA ALA A 32 9.45 2.68 8.61
C ALA A 32 8.08 2.07 8.25
N LEU A 33 8.02 0.75 7.99
CA LEU A 33 6.76 0.06 7.73
C LEU A 33 5.82 0.09 8.95
N ALA A 34 6.35 -0.15 10.16
CA ALA A 34 5.56 -0.07 11.38
C ALA A 34 4.97 1.33 11.60
N ASP A 35 5.75 2.39 11.37
CA ASP A 35 5.29 3.78 11.49
C ASP A 35 4.23 4.13 10.44
N GLN A 36 4.40 3.67 9.21
CA GLN A 36 3.42 3.86 8.14
C GLN A 36 2.09 3.16 8.44
N LEU A 37 2.12 1.90 8.91
CA LEU A 37 0.91 1.16 9.30
C LEU A 37 0.21 1.82 10.50
N ARG A 38 0.98 2.32 11.48
CA ARG A 38 0.43 3.05 12.64
C ARG A 38 -0.23 4.36 12.21
N HIS A 39 0.39 5.09 11.28
CA HIS A 39 -0.19 6.30 10.70
C HIS A 39 -1.54 6.02 10.04
N TRP A 40 -1.65 4.98 9.21
CA TRP A 40 -2.93 4.60 8.59
C TRP A 40 -3.96 4.12 9.61
N ALA A 41 -3.54 3.41 10.65
CA ALA A 41 -4.45 2.99 11.73
C ALA A 41 -5.02 4.20 12.48
N ASN A 42 -4.22 5.26 12.69
CA ASN A 42 -4.67 6.49 13.34
C ASN A 42 -5.69 7.23 12.44
N LEU A 43 -5.37 7.42 11.16
CA LEU A 43 -6.32 8.01 10.21
C LEU A 43 -7.65 7.23 10.14
N ALA A 44 -7.58 5.90 10.27
CA ALA A 44 -8.78 5.07 10.28
C ALA A 44 -9.57 5.15 11.59
N ALA A 45 -8.89 5.29 12.73
CA ALA A 45 -9.54 5.52 14.01
C ALA A 45 -10.22 6.90 14.07
N ASP A 46 -9.61 7.90 13.44
CA ASP A 46 -10.13 9.28 13.36
C ASP A 46 -11.28 9.42 12.34
N GLY A 47 -11.57 8.38 11.55
CA GLY A 47 -12.59 8.39 10.51
C GLY A 47 -12.17 9.11 9.21
N ASP A 48 -10.93 9.60 9.15
CA ASP A 48 -10.35 10.25 7.96
C ASP A 48 -10.02 9.24 6.84
N LEU A 49 -9.93 7.93 7.16
CA LEU A 49 -9.65 6.86 6.22
C LEU A 49 -10.47 5.60 6.53
N THR A 50 -11.17 5.04 5.54
CA THR A 50 -11.70 3.67 5.68
C THR A 50 -10.66 2.69 5.17
N VAL A 51 -10.21 1.74 5.99
CA VAL A 51 -9.26 0.69 5.55
C VAL A 51 -9.97 -0.64 5.47
N ARG A 52 -9.84 -1.36 4.36
CA ARG A 52 -10.37 -2.72 4.22
C ARG A 52 -9.29 -3.64 3.65
N ILE A 53 -9.12 -4.80 4.27
CA ILE A 53 -8.16 -5.80 3.82
C ILE A 53 -8.80 -6.69 2.76
N VAL A 54 -8.13 -6.79 1.63
CA VAL A 54 -8.52 -7.63 0.51
C VAL A 54 -7.80 -8.98 0.64
N PRO A 55 -8.53 -10.11 0.58
CA PRO A 55 -7.91 -11.43 0.52
C PRO A 55 -6.98 -11.56 -0.70
N PRO A 56 -5.94 -12.40 -0.62
CA PRO A 56 -5.00 -12.59 -1.71
C PRO A 56 -5.71 -13.05 -3.00
N LEU A 57 -5.18 -12.65 -4.15
CA LEU A 57 -5.62 -13.06 -5.50
C LEU A 57 -7.02 -12.57 -5.92
N VAL A 58 -7.70 -11.77 -5.09
CA VAL A 58 -9.00 -11.19 -5.47
C VAL A 58 -8.84 -9.90 -6.29
N ALA A 59 -7.93 -9.02 -5.88
CA ALA A 59 -7.75 -7.70 -6.49
C ALA A 59 -6.56 -7.63 -7.45
N PHE A 60 -5.46 -8.28 -7.11
CA PHE A 60 -4.26 -8.30 -7.94
C PHE A 60 -3.96 -9.75 -8.32
N SER A 61 -4.38 -10.11 -9.54
CA SER A 61 -3.85 -11.31 -10.17
C SER A 61 -2.40 -11.00 -10.61
N PRO A 62 -1.41 -11.86 -10.31
CA PRO A 62 -0.06 -11.71 -10.83
C PRO A 62 -0.12 -11.87 -12.36
N GLY A 63 -0.26 -10.75 -13.06
CA GLY A 63 -0.39 -10.77 -14.52
C GLY A 63 -0.87 -9.49 -15.19
N THR A 64 -1.03 -8.36 -14.51
CA THR A 64 -1.60 -7.16 -15.16
C THR A 64 -1.03 -5.90 -14.53
N VAL A 65 -0.33 -5.00 -15.20
CA VAL A 65 -0.15 -4.70 -16.63
C VAL A 65 1.30 -4.21 -16.73
N LEU A 66 2.08 -4.68 -17.70
CA LEU A 66 3.43 -4.17 -17.94
C LEU A 66 3.32 -2.72 -18.40
N LEU A 67 3.72 -1.77 -17.55
CA LEU A 67 4.08 -0.44 -18.02
C LEU A 67 5.57 -0.48 -18.34
N SER A 68 5.89 -0.41 -19.61
CA SER A 68 7.23 -0.09 -20.09
C SER A 68 7.47 1.40 -19.83
N GLN A 69 8.23 1.74 -18.79
CA GLN A 69 8.82 3.07 -18.69
C GLN A 69 10.00 3.12 -19.66
N ILE A 70 9.89 3.97 -20.68
CA ILE A 70 10.97 4.20 -21.64
C ILE A 70 11.72 5.45 -21.20
N ALA A 71 13.01 5.30 -20.89
CA ALA A 71 13.89 6.43 -20.56
C ALA A 71 15.10 6.43 -21.48
N LEU A 72 15.53 7.61 -21.94
CA LEU A 72 16.79 7.77 -22.64
C LEU A 72 17.83 8.29 -21.64
N ARG A 73 18.89 7.50 -21.40
CA ARG A 73 20.00 7.87 -20.51
C ARG A 73 21.31 7.64 -21.25
N ASN A 74 22.14 8.67 -21.37
CA ASN A 74 23.46 8.59 -22.04
C ASN A 74 23.37 7.94 -23.44
N ALA A 75 22.41 8.41 -24.27
CA ALA A 75 22.10 7.85 -25.60
C ALA A 75 21.67 6.36 -25.62
N THR A 76 21.42 5.75 -24.47
CA THR A 76 20.92 4.38 -24.34
C THR A 76 19.44 4.39 -23.98
N LEU A 77 18.65 3.59 -24.69
CA LEU A 77 17.23 3.39 -24.40
C LEU A 77 17.09 2.37 -23.26
N TRP A 78 16.43 2.76 -22.18
CA TRP A 78 16.08 1.91 -21.05
C TRP A 78 14.60 1.62 -21.10
N VAL A 79 14.24 0.34 -21.00
CA VAL A 79 12.85 -0.11 -20.83
C VAL A 79 12.75 -0.78 -19.47
N GLU A 80 12.06 -0.13 -18.54
CA GLU A 80 11.78 -0.68 -17.23
C GLU A 80 10.34 -1.17 -17.18
N GLU A 81 10.16 -2.46 -16.94
CA GLU A 81 8.86 -3.08 -16.78
C GLU A 81 8.43 -3.01 -15.32
N GLY A 82 7.53 -2.08 -15.00
CA GLY A 82 7.03 -1.89 -13.65
C GLY A 82 5.59 -2.38 -13.49
N VAL A 83 5.32 -3.07 -12.38
CA VAL A 83 3.95 -3.27 -11.87
C VAL A 83 3.58 -2.01 -11.07
N VAL A 84 3.10 -0.98 -11.75
CA VAL A 84 2.80 0.34 -11.15
C VAL A 84 1.29 0.63 -11.26
N PRO A 85 0.66 1.26 -10.24
CA PRO A 85 -0.69 1.79 -10.38
C PRO A 85 -0.75 2.77 -11.55
N ALA A 86 -1.48 2.41 -12.59
CA ALA A 86 -1.65 3.21 -13.79
C ALA A 86 -3.08 3.73 -13.88
N PHE A 87 -3.22 4.94 -14.40
CA PHE A 87 -4.51 5.42 -14.90
C PHE A 87 -4.91 4.58 -16.12
N ALA A 88 -6.20 4.25 -16.24
CA ALA A 88 -6.76 3.59 -17.42
C ALA A 88 -7.96 4.38 -17.92
N THR A 89 -8.17 4.36 -19.23
CA THR A 89 -9.35 4.87 -19.91
C THR A 89 -9.91 3.80 -20.86
N GLY A 90 -11.14 3.99 -21.33
CA GLY A 90 -11.78 3.09 -22.28
C GLY A 90 -11.93 1.65 -21.77
N ARG A 91 -11.73 0.66 -22.63
CA ARG A 91 -11.93 -0.76 -22.31
C ARG A 91 -11.05 -1.26 -21.16
N ALA A 92 -9.84 -0.74 -21.01
CA ALA A 92 -8.95 -1.08 -19.90
C ALA A 92 -9.50 -0.58 -18.55
N ALA A 93 -10.18 0.57 -18.54
CA ALA A 93 -10.84 1.10 -17.34
C ALA A 93 -12.01 0.22 -16.89
N VAL A 94 -12.79 -0.33 -17.84
CA VAL A 94 -13.91 -1.24 -17.52
C VAL A 94 -13.42 -2.50 -16.81
N TRP A 95 -12.34 -3.10 -17.30
CA TRP A 95 -11.75 -4.28 -16.67
C TRP A 95 -11.17 -3.95 -15.29
N ARG A 96 -10.44 -2.83 -15.14
CA ARG A 96 -9.93 -2.39 -13.83
C ARG A 96 -11.03 -2.07 -12.83
N SER A 97 -12.13 -1.44 -13.27
CA SER A 97 -13.29 -1.18 -12.41
C SER A 97 -13.82 -2.49 -11.84
N ARG A 98 -14.01 -3.51 -12.67
CA ARG A 98 -14.49 -4.83 -12.22
C ARG A 98 -13.55 -5.48 -11.20
N LEU A 99 -12.24 -5.29 -11.32
CA LEU A 99 -11.29 -5.77 -10.31
C LEU A 99 -11.43 -5.01 -8.98
N LEU A 100 -11.55 -3.68 -9.03
CA LEU A 100 -11.75 -2.87 -7.82
C LEU A 100 -13.10 -3.18 -7.16
N ASP A 101 -14.15 -3.44 -7.94
CA ASP A 101 -15.46 -3.85 -7.44
C ASP A 101 -15.36 -5.20 -6.73
N ARG A 102 -14.72 -6.21 -7.35
CA ARG A 102 -14.46 -7.51 -6.69
C ARG A 102 -13.62 -7.39 -5.43
N ALA A 103 -12.58 -6.56 -5.48
CA ALA A 103 -11.73 -6.26 -4.34
C ALA A 103 -12.55 -5.68 -3.19
N ARG A 104 -13.42 -4.70 -3.50
CA ARG A 104 -14.30 -4.07 -2.54
C ARG A 104 -15.33 -5.05 -1.97
N ASP A 105 -15.91 -5.91 -2.80
CA ASP A 105 -16.94 -6.86 -2.38
C ASP A 105 -16.36 -7.95 -1.49
N ALA A 106 -15.15 -8.42 -1.77
CA ALA A 106 -14.48 -9.44 -0.96
C ALA A 106 -13.73 -8.88 0.26
N ALA A 107 -13.49 -7.57 0.31
CA ALA A 107 -12.71 -7.00 1.40
C ALA A 107 -13.42 -7.16 2.75
N GLY A 108 -12.63 -7.33 3.82
CA GLY A 108 -13.14 -7.37 5.18
C GLY A 108 -13.86 -6.09 5.61
N THR A 109 -14.44 -6.11 6.81
CA THR A 109 -15.07 -4.90 7.37
C THR A 109 -14.02 -3.84 7.73
N PRO A 110 -14.40 -2.55 7.81
CA PRO A 110 -13.49 -1.50 8.27
C PRO A 110 -12.88 -1.77 9.65
N ALA A 111 -13.67 -2.34 10.57
CA ALA A 111 -13.20 -2.71 11.91
C ALA A 111 -12.12 -3.81 11.85
N ALA A 112 -12.32 -4.83 11.00
CA ALA A 112 -11.31 -5.86 10.78
C ALA A 112 -10.05 -5.28 10.13
N GLY A 113 -10.19 -4.30 9.22
CA GLY A 113 -9.06 -3.62 8.61
C GLY A 113 -8.22 -2.81 9.59
N LEU A 114 -8.87 -2.06 10.49
CA LEU A 114 -8.17 -1.34 11.56
C LEU A 114 -7.44 -2.31 12.50
N ALA A 115 -8.08 -3.43 12.87
CA ALA A 115 -7.45 -4.45 13.70
C ALA A 115 -6.20 -5.03 13.03
N ALA A 116 -6.29 -5.40 11.75
CA ALA A 116 -5.19 -5.95 10.98
C ALA A 116 -4.00 -4.98 10.84
N LEU A 117 -4.26 -3.67 10.66
CA LEU A 117 -3.18 -2.66 10.64
C LEU A 117 -2.44 -2.58 11.98
N ARG A 118 -3.18 -2.61 13.10
CA ARG A 118 -2.60 -2.55 14.45
C ARG A 118 -1.77 -3.79 14.75
N GLU A 119 -2.27 -4.97 14.40
CA GLU A 119 -1.56 -6.23 14.55
C GLU A 119 -0.27 -6.24 13.73
N ALA A 120 -0.34 -5.84 12.45
CA ALA A 120 0.82 -5.75 11.59
C ALA A 120 1.85 -4.73 12.10
N ALA A 121 1.41 -3.55 12.55
CA ALA A 121 2.31 -2.54 13.13
C ALA A 121 3.04 -3.07 14.37
N ALA A 122 2.35 -3.83 15.24
CA ALA A 122 2.95 -4.45 16.41
C ALA A 122 3.98 -5.53 16.02
N HIS A 123 3.65 -6.36 15.04
CA HIS A 123 4.56 -7.35 14.49
C HIS A 123 5.85 -6.71 13.97
N TRP A 124 5.75 -5.68 13.12
CA TRP A 124 6.91 -5.02 12.52
C TRP A 124 7.73 -4.21 13.55
N THR A 125 7.10 -3.66 14.58
CA THR A 125 7.81 -3.02 15.70
C THR A 125 8.69 -4.03 16.43
N THR A 126 8.18 -5.25 16.64
CA THR A 126 8.93 -6.36 17.27
C THR A 126 10.10 -6.77 16.39
N THR A 127 9.86 -6.96 15.09
CA THR A 127 10.91 -7.29 14.11
C THR A 127 12.02 -6.23 14.08
N ALA A 128 11.69 -4.94 14.01
CA ALA A 128 12.64 -3.83 14.01
C ALA A 128 13.51 -3.78 15.29
N SER A 129 12.94 -4.18 16.42
CA SER A 129 13.64 -4.23 17.71
C SER A 129 14.63 -5.39 17.79
N SER A 130 14.29 -6.53 17.18
CA SER A 130 15.16 -7.70 17.08
C SER A 130 16.33 -7.48 16.12
N SER A 131 16.10 -6.82 14.98
CA SER A 131 17.15 -6.49 14.01
C SER A 131 18.23 -5.57 14.60
N ARG A 132 17.86 -4.67 15.52
CA ARG A 132 18.80 -3.76 16.21
C ARG A 132 19.69 -4.46 17.24
N LYS A 133 19.32 -5.63 17.74
CA LYS A 133 20.11 -6.41 18.72
C LYS A 133 21.14 -7.34 18.06
N GLY A 134 21.14 -7.47 16.73
CA GLY A 134 21.89 -8.49 15.98
C GLY A 134 23.28 -8.08 15.47
N PHE A 135 23.75 -6.87 15.70
CA PHE A 135 25.11 -6.45 15.32
C PHE A 135 25.90 -5.98 16.55
N PRO A 136 26.63 -6.86 17.25
CA PRO A 136 27.74 -6.37 18.06
C PRO A 136 28.74 -5.70 17.11
N CYS A 137 29.05 -4.44 17.37
CA CYS A 137 30.21 -3.81 16.75
C CYS A 137 31.44 -4.55 17.27
N THR A 138 32.05 -5.38 16.43
CA THR A 138 33.40 -5.93 16.62
C THR A 138 34.33 -5.35 15.59
#